data_AF-A0A4V6WFA1-F1
#
_entry.id   AF-A0A4V6WFA1-F1
#
_cell.length_a   1.000
_cell.length_b   1.000
_cell.length_c   1.000
_cell.angle_alpha   90.00
_cell.angle_beta   90.00
_cell.angle_gamma   90.00
#
_symmetry.space_group_name_H-M   'P 1'
#
loop_
_entity.id
_entity.type
_entity.pdbx_description
1 polymer ?
#
loop_
_entity_poly.entity_id
_entity_poly.type
_entity_poly.pdbx_seq_one_letter_code
_entity_poly.pdbx_strand_id
1 'polypeptide(L)'
;MQALLKIAAGGLVMAVTLTSCSSASPASHPTTPVPAASSPAASHVPNAPAEVPAAPDPADGQGATAAPSPTPPSASADAKEGSEANKSADQWGRYGDQADACAAVAANVASLLLVPLGFMTGVEDSDLESLQEELDDFSRDVPAQLTDDLDRVEQLLEQAAPDHDVDVTAFAEALEPVQEWLSEHCGD
;
A
#
# COMPACT_ATOMS: atom_id res chain seq x y z
N MET A 1 24.72 -26.99 45.58
CA MET A 1 24.84 -27.94 44.45
C MET A 1 23.76 -27.62 43.44
N GLN A 2 24.04 -27.78 42.15
CA GLN A 2 23.26 -27.39 40.93
C GLN A 2 23.70 -26.01 40.38
N ALA A 3 24.74 -25.91 39.54
CA ALA A 3 24.91 -26.33 38.14
C ALA A 3 24.25 -25.34 37.15
N LEU A 4 25.06 -24.45 36.56
CA LEU A 4 25.47 -24.46 35.14
C LEU A 4 24.45 -23.83 34.18
N LEU A 5 24.45 -22.48 34.07
CA LEU A 5 23.97 -21.79 32.87
C LEU A 5 25.13 -21.67 31.88
N LYS A 6 25.10 -22.50 30.84
CA LYS A 6 25.81 -22.29 29.57
C LYS A 6 24.78 -21.76 28.58
N ILE A 7 24.76 -20.45 28.35
CA ILE A 7 24.06 -19.87 27.20
C ILE A 7 25.14 -19.64 26.14
N ALA A 8 25.08 -20.47 25.11
CA ALA A 8 25.92 -20.36 23.93
C ALA A 8 25.46 -19.14 23.12
N ALA A 9 26.35 -18.17 22.99
CA ALA A 9 26.21 -17.06 22.06
C ALA A 9 26.45 -17.59 20.63
N GLY A 10 25.37 -17.76 19.87
CA GLY A 10 25.40 -17.91 18.43
C GLY A 10 24.91 -16.62 17.78
N GLY A 11 25.84 -15.80 17.30
CA GLY A 11 25.54 -14.82 16.24
C GLY A 11 25.36 -15.53 14.89
N LEU A 12 25.16 -14.90 13.75
CA LEU A 12 25.06 -13.51 13.30
C LEU A 12 24.65 -13.64 11.81
N VAL A 13 23.92 -12.65 11.28
CA VAL A 13 23.77 -12.29 9.84
C VAL A 13 22.99 -13.26 8.94
N MET A 14 21.73 -12.92 8.67
CA MET A 14 21.11 -13.21 7.38
C MET A 14 21.44 -12.06 6.43
N ALA A 15 22.27 -12.34 5.43
CA ALA A 15 22.59 -11.43 4.35
C ALA A 15 21.46 -11.45 3.32
N VAL A 16 20.64 -10.39 3.28
CA VAL A 16 19.63 -10.19 2.23
C VAL A 16 20.33 -9.66 0.98
N THR A 17 20.38 -10.48 -0.07
CA THR A 17 20.83 -10.09 -1.40
C THR A 17 19.64 -9.63 -2.23
N LEU A 18 19.46 -8.32 -2.35
CA LEU A 18 18.49 -7.71 -3.27
C LEU A 18 18.98 -7.92 -4.72
N THR A 19 18.45 -8.94 -5.38
CA THR A 19 18.59 -9.12 -6.83
C THR A 19 17.74 -8.07 -7.53
N SER A 20 18.41 -7.19 -8.27
CA SER A 20 17.84 -6.12 -9.07
C SER A 20 17.12 -6.69 -10.30
N CYS A 21 15.81 -6.45 -10.42
CA CYS A 21 15.07 -6.63 -11.67
C CYS A 21 15.42 -5.49 -12.63
N SER A 22 16.26 -5.78 -13.62
CA SER A 22 16.48 -4.93 -14.79
C SER A 22 16.42 -5.77 -16.05
N SER A 23 15.28 -5.77 -16.76
CA SER A 23 15.29 -5.69 -18.23
C SER A 23 13.94 -5.25 -18.77
N ALA A 24 13.93 -4.05 -19.36
CA ALA A 24 12.92 -3.59 -20.29
C ALA A 24 12.99 -4.39 -21.61
N SER A 25 11.84 -4.60 -22.25
CA SER A 25 11.76 -5.04 -23.65
C SER A 25 10.57 -4.36 -24.33
N PRO A 26 10.78 -3.35 -25.18
CA PRO A 26 9.77 -2.93 -26.14
C PRO A 26 9.85 -3.81 -27.39
N ALA A 27 8.78 -4.55 -27.65
CA ALA A 27 8.61 -5.31 -28.88
C ALA A 27 8.40 -4.34 -30.06
N SER A 28 9.19 -4.57 -31.11
CA SER A 28 9.18 -3.88 -32.39
C SER A 28 7.85 -4.02 -33.12
N HIS A 29 7.23 -2.91 -33.52
CA HIS A 29 6.13 -2.92 -34.48
C HIS A 29 6.68 -2.88 -35.91
N PRO A 30 6.28 -3.81 -36.80
CA PRO A 30 6.65 -3.75 -38.20
C PRO A 30 5.88 -2.65 -38.95
N THR A 31 6.67 -1.84 -39.66
CA THR A 31 6.28 -0.89 -40.71
C THR A 31 5.34 -1.55 -41.73
N THR A 32 4.23 -0.88 -42.05
CA THR A 32 3.43 -1.14 -43.26
C THR A 32 3.20 0.18 -44.01
N PRO A 33 3.42 0.24 -45.33
CA PRO A 33 3.46 1.50 -46.09
C PRO A 33 2.09 2.08 -46.48
N VAL A 34 2.16 3.40 -46.69
CA VAL A 34 1.18 4.42 -47.14
C VAL A 34 0.29 4.00 -48.33
N PRO A 35 -0.96 4.51 -48.38
CA PRO A 35 -1.36 5.27 -49.57
C PRO A 35 -1.93 6.66 -49.24
N ALA A 36 -1.70 7.57 -50.19
CA ALA A 36 -1.96 9.00 -50.17
C ALA A 36 -3.37 9.38 -50.67
N ALA A 37 -3.86 10.54 -50.22
CA ALA A 37 -4.87 11.45 -50.80
C ALA A 37 -5.59 12.17 -49.64
N SER A 38 -5.88 13.47 -49.57
CA SER A 38 -5.71 14.64 -50.42
C SER A 38 -5.97 15.84 -49.51
N SER A 39 -5.17 16.91 -49.57
CA SER A 39 -5.52 18.21 -48.99
C SER A 39 -5.41 19.31 -50.05
N PRO A 40 -6.38 20.22 -50.16
CA PRO A 40 -6.39 21.25 -51.18
C PRO A 40 -5.44 22.42 -50.87
N ALA A 41 -4.93 22.98 -51.96
CA ALA A 41 -4.39 24.32 -52.19
C ALA A 41 -5.14 25.45 -51.43
N ALA A 42 -4.65 26.68 -51.24
CA ALA A 42 -3.39 27.41 -51.38
C ALA A 42 -3.73 28.89 -51.05
N SER A 43 -2.70 29.71 -50.83
CA SER A 43 -2.71 31.20 -50.82
C SER A 43 -3.09 31.85 -49.48
N HIS A 44 -2.46 32.92 -48.98
CA HIS A 44 -1.64 33.97 -49.59
C HIS A 44 -0.92 34.75 -48.44
N VAL A 45 0.34 35.14 -48.64
CA VAL A 45 1.13 36.18 -47.89
C VAL A 45 0.99 37.49 -48.71
N PRO A 46 1.40 38.74 -48.34
CA PRO A 46 2.19 39.19 -47.17
C PRO A 46 1.79 40.57 -46.55
N ASN A 47 2.36 40.94 -45.39
CA ASN A 47 2.87 42.31 -45.16
C ASN A 47 3.84 42.40 -43.96
N ALA A 48 4.93 43.15 -44.13
CA ALA A 48 5.95 43.56 -43.13
C ALA A 48 5.94 45.12 -43.04
N PRO A 49 6.70 45.85 -42.17
CA PRO A 49 7.85 45.45 -41.34
C PRO A 49 7.99 46.07 -39.91
N ALA A 50 8.93 45.50 -39.14
CA ALA A 50 9.86 46.08 -38.14
C ALA A 50 9.38 46.91 -36.92
N GLU A 51 9.58 46.36 -35.70
CA GLU A 51 10.14 47.09 -34.54
C GLU A 51 10.83 46.08 -33.57
N VAL A 52 11.87 46.53 -32.84
CA VAL A 52 12.87 45.72 -32.09
C VAL A 52 12.57 45.72 -30.56
N PRO A 53 13.40 45.13 -29.69
CA PRO A 53 13.26 43.86 -28.96
C PRO A 53 12.71 43.99 -27.51
N ALA A 54 12.05 42.95 -27.00
CA ALA A 54 11.92 42.72 -25.55
C ALA A 54 11.76 41.23 -25.23
N ALA A 55 12.71 40.68 -24.48
CA ALA A 55 12.50 39.52 -23.61
C ALA A 55 12.03 40.05 -22.24
N PRO A 56 11.49 39.26 -21.29
CA PRO A 56 11.28 37.80 -21.28
C PRO A 56 9.82 37.41 -20.94
N ASP A 57 9.41 36.15 -21.18
CA ASP A 57 8.44 35.49 -20.30
C ASP A 57 8.55 33.95 -20.40
N PRO A 58 8.59 33.24 -19.27
CA PRO A 58 8.58 31.78 -19.21
C PRO A 58 7.13 31.28 -19.32
N ALA A 59 6.81 30.58 -20.40
CA ALA A 59 5.59 29.80 -20.48
C ALA A 59 5.96 28.34 -20.71
N ASP A 60 6.16 27.59 -19.64
CA ASP A 60 5.88 26.15 -19.66
C ASP A 60 5.22 25.77 -18.34
N GLY A 61 4.00 25.26 -18.52
CA GLY A 61 3.03 25.06 -17.49
C GLY A 61 3.43 24.03 -16.45
N GLN A 62 2.77 24.20 -15.31
CA GLN A 62 2.50 23.18 -14.30
C GLN A 62 2.14 21.85 -14.97
N GLY A 63 3.04 20.88 -14.88
CA GLY A 63 2.73 19.46 -14.93
C GLY A 63 3.05 18.89 -13.57
N ALA A 64 2.07 18.91 -12.67
CA ALA A 64 2.13 18.16 -11.43
C ALA A 64 2.46 16.71 -11.77
N THR A 65 3.63 16.23 -11.36
CA THR A 65 3.96 14.81 -11.35
C THR A 65 3.03 14.15 -10.36
N ALA A 66 1.94 13.56 -10.87
CA ALA A 66 1.09 12.66 -10.12
C ALA A 66 1.98 11.55 -9.53
N ALA A 67 1.95 11.43 -8.21
CA ALA A 67 2.50 10.28 -7.51
C ALA A 67 1.79 9.02 -8.00
N PRO A 68 2.51 7.89 -8.21
CA PRO A 68 1.84 6.62 -8.47
C PRO A 68 1.12 6.18 -7.19
N SER A 69 -0.21 6.17 -7.20
CA SER A 69 -1.00 5.45 -6.20
C SER A 69 -0.58 3.97 -6.21
N PRO A 70 -0.29 3.34 -5.05
CA PRO A 70 -0.16 1.91 -4.98
C PRO A 70 -1.51 1.30 -5.34
N THR A 71 -1.56 0.54 -6.43
CA THR A 71 -2.72 -0.28 -6.74
C THR A 71 -2.74 -1.41 -5.70
N PRO A 72 -3.83 -1.58 -4.91
CA PRO A 72 -3.94 -2.77 -4.07
C PRO A 72 -3.87 -4.01 -4.98
N PRO A 73 -3.30 -5.14 -4.53
CA PRO A 73 -3.31 -6.36 -5.31
C PRO A 73 -4.77 -6.71 -5.63
N SER A 74 -5.11 -6.70 -6.92
CA SER A 74 -6.36 -7.28 -7.41
C SER A 74 -6.38 -8.74 -7.00
N ALA A 75 -7.16 -9.05 -5.96
CA ALA A 75 -7.51 -10.41 -5.62
C ALA A 75 -8.28 -11.01 -6.79
N SER A 76 -7.56 -11.71 -7.68
CA SER A 76 -8.16 -12.60 -8.65
C SER A 76 -8.66 -13.80 -7.86
N ALA A 77 -9.91 -13.72 -7.42
CA ALA A 77 -10.64 -14.85 -6.86
C ALA A 77 -10.98 -15.83 -7.99
N ASP A 78 -9.99 -16.63 -8.39
CA ASP A 78 -10.26 -17.91 -9.06
C ASP A 78 -10.77 -18.89 -8.00
N ALA A 79 -12.05 -18.77 -7.68
CA ALA A 79 -12.77 -19.67 -6.79
C ALA A 79 -12.77 -21.09 -7.40
N LYS A 80 -11.87 -21.94 -6.93
CA LYS A 80 -11.96 -23.37 -7.15
C LYS A 80 -12.84 -23.97 -6.06
N GLU A 81 -14.10 -24.15 -6.41
CA GLU A 81 -15.10 -24.89 -5.65
C GLU A 81 -14.56 -26.29 -5.27
N GLY A 82 -14.30 -26.47 -3.98
CA GLY A 82 -13.72 -27.66 -3.38
C GLY A 82 -14.18 -27.76 -1.93
N SER A 83 -15.41 -28.23 -1.78
CA SER A 83 -16.16 -28.39 -0.55
C SER A 83 -15.43 -29.16 0.57
N GLU A 84 -15.00 -28.45 1.62
CA GLU A 84 -15.00 -28.88 3.03
C GLU A 84 -15.31 -27.68 3.96
N ALA A 85 -16.46 -27.04 3.73
CA ALA A 85 -16.99 -26.02 4.63
C ALA A 85 -17.58 -26.69 5.89
N ASN A 86 -16.88 -26.58 7.04
CA ASN A 86 -17.46 -26.30 8.39
C ASN A 86 -16.48 -26.69 9.52
N LYS A 87 -15.72 -25.70 10.00
CA LYS A 87 -15.16 -25.49 11.36
C LYS A 87 -13.95 -24.56 11.32
N SER A 88 -13.28 -24.46 10.17
CA SER A 88 -12.09 -23.63 9.98
C SER A 88 -12.38 -22.22 9.47
N ALA A 89 -13.56 -21.99 8.88
CA ALA A 89 -13.96 -20.66 8.41
C ALA A 89 -14.03 -19.65 9.57
N ASP A 90 -14.61 -20.05 10.70
CA ASP A 90 -14.67 -19.18 11.89
C ASP A 90 -13.28 -18.91 12.51
N GLN A 91 -12.30 -19.78 12.25
CA GLN A 91 -10.94 -19.62 12.77
C GLN A 91 -10.14 -18.57 11.99
N TRP A 92 -10.37 -18.47 10.68
CA TRP A 92 -9.62 -17.59 9.77
C TRP A 92 -10.44 -16.40 9.27
N GLY A 93 -11.65 -16.17 9.79
CA GLY A 93 -12.50 -15.05 9.38
C GLY A 93 -13.02 -15.22 7.95
N ARG A 94 -12.92 -14.16 7.12
CA ARG A 94 -13.30 -14.20 5.69
C ARG A 94 -12.34 -15.05 4.84
N TYR A 95 -11.16 -15.35 5.38
CA TYR A 95 -10.07 -15.95 4.62
C TYR A 95 -10.27 -17.47 4.49
N GLY A 96 -9.97 -18.01 3.31
CA GLY A 96 -10.21 -19.41 2.99
C GLY A 96 -9.30 -20.37 3.77
N ASP A 97 -8.09 -19.92 4.12
CA ASP A 97 -7.10 -20.67 4.87
C ASP A 97 -6.14 -19.77 5.68
N GLN A 98 -5.27 -20.44 6.45
CA GLN A 98 -4.29 -19.81 7.33
C GLN A 98 -3.28 -18.94 6.59
N ALA A 99 -2.80 -19.37 5.42
CA ALA A 99 -1.76 -18.63 4.70
C ALA A 99 -2.33 -17.30 4.19
N ASP A 100 -3.55 -17.33 3.65
CA ASP A 100 -4.28 -16.13 3.23
C ASP A 100 -4.55 -15.19 4.41
N ALA A 101 -5.02 -15.72 5.55
CA ALA A 101 -5.26 -14.92 6.75
C ALA A 101 -3.97 -14.27 7.29
N CYS A 102 -2.90 -15.05 7.40
CA CYS A 102 -1.60 -14.57 7.85
C CYS A 102 -1.04 -13.46 6.96
N ALA A 103 -1.09 -13.65 5.64
CA ALA A 103 -0.62 -12.65 4.70
C ALA A 103 -1.44 -11.35 4.78
N ALA A 104 -2.77 -11.46 4.82
CA ALA A 104 -3.66 -10.31 4.88
C ALA A 104 -3.53 -9.55 6.21
N VAL A 105 -3.52 -10.25 7.35
CA VAL A 105 -3.37 -9.63 8.67
C VAL A 105 -1.99 -8.99 8.81
N ALA A 106 -0.92 -9.67 8.41
CA ALA A 106 0.44 -9.11 8.49
C ALA A 106 0.61 -7.86 7.62
N ALA A 107 0.02 -7.85 6.42
CA ALA A 107 0.07 -6.68 5.54
C ALA A 107 -0.65 -5.48 6.16
N ASN A 108 -1.85 -5.67 6.70
CA ASN A 108 -2.62 -4.60 7.35
C ASN A 108 -1.92 -4.09 8.61
N VAL A 109 -1.41 -4.98 9.47
CA VAL A 109 -0.65 -4.58 10.66
C VAL A 109 0.59 -3.78 10.29
N ALA A 110 1.32 -4.19 9.24
CA ALA A 110 2.47 -3.43 8.76
C ALA A 110 2.09 -2.01 8.30
N SER A 111 0.95 -1.86 7.63
CA SER A 111 0.41 -0.54 7.27
C SER A 111 0.03 0.27 8.51
N LEU A 112 -0.66 -0.34 9.48
CA LEU A 112 -1.05 0.32 10.73
C LEU A 112 0.17 0.82 11.52
N LEU A 113 1.27 0.07 11.55
CA LEU A 113 2.53 0.50 12.19
C LEU A 113 3.14 1.76 11.55
N LEU A 114 2.76 2.12 10.33
CA LEU A 114 3.19 3.35 9.66
C LEU A 114 2.29 4.55 9.97
N VAL A 115 1.08 4.33 10.50
CA VAL A 115 0.11 5.38 10.76
C VAL A 115 0.65 6.48 11.68
N PRO A 116 1.33 6.17 12.81
CA PRO A 116 1.92 7.21 13.65
C PRO A 116 2.90 8.13 12.92
N LEU A 117 3.65 7.61 11.95
CA LEU A 117 4.54 8.42 11.12
C LEU A 117 3.75 9.36 10.20
N GLY A 118 2.61 8.88 9.65
CA GLY A 118 1.69 9.69 8.85
C GLY A 118 1.21 10.93 9.61
N PHE A 119 0.78 10.75 10.87
CA PHE A 119 0.40 11.85 11.75
C PHE A 119 1.56 12.84 12.00
N MET A 120 2.78 12.35 12.25
CA MET A 120 3.97 13.21 12.42
C MET A 120 4.31 14.03 11.16
N THR A 121 3.99 13.50 9.98
CA THR A 121 4.21 14.19 8.69
C THR A 121 3.06 15.10 8.27
N GLY A 122 1.94 15.08 9.00
CA GLY A 122 0.73 15.86 8.70
C GLY A 122 -0.21 15.11 7.74
N VAL A 123 -0.95 14.14 8.27
CA VAL A 123 -2.02 13.41 7.56
C VAL A 123 -3.24 14.31 7.34
N GLU A 124 -3.88 14.22 6.17
CA GLU A 124 -5.12 14.95 5.87
C GLU A 124 -6.34 14.25 6.49
N ASP A 125 -7.38 15.00 6.83
CA ASP A 125 -8.62 14.44 7.40
C ASP A 125 -9.25 13.36 6.51
N SER A 126 -9.19 13.54 5.18
CA SER A 126 -9.72 12.57 4.21
C SER A 126 -8.94 11.25 4.20
N ASP A 127 -7.63 11.30 4.43
CA ASP A 127 -6.80 10.09 4.50
C ASP A 127 -7.06 9.35 5.81
N LEU A 128 -7.31 10.09 6.90
CA LEU A 128 -7.67 9.52 8.19
C LEU A 128 -9.06 8.86 8.14
N GLU A 129 -10.04 9.50 7.51
CA GLU A 129 -11.39 8.93 7.33
C GLU A 129 -11.32 7.66 6.47
N SER A 130 -10.54 7.68 5.39
CA SER A 130 -10.31 6.49 4.54
C SER A 130 -9.63 5.34 5.31
N LEU A 131 -8.67 5.66 6.18
CA LEU A 131 -8.00 4.68 7.02
C LEU A 131 -8.96 4.05 8.04
N GLN A 132 -9.85 4.84 8.64
CA GLN A 132 -10.86 4.35 9.57
C GLN A 132 -11.83 3.39 8.86
N GLU A 133 -12.33 3.76 7.67
CA GLU A 133 -13.17 2.87 6.86
C GLU A 133 -12.45 1.57 6.47
N GLU A 134 -11.18 1.65 6.09
CA GLU A 134 -10.38 0.47 5.74
C GLU A 134 -10.13 -0.43 6.96
N LEU A 135 -9.95 0.16 8.14
CA LEU A 135 -9.79 -0.57 9.39
C LEU A 135 -11.09 -1.25 9.85
N ASP A 136 -12.24 -0.60 9.68
CA ASP A 136 -13.57 -1.17 9.95
C ASP A 136 -13.91 -2.32 8.98
N ASP A 137 -13.57 -2.19 7.69
CA ASP A 137 -13.67 -3.31 6.75
C ASP A 137 -12.68 -4.43 7.11
N PHE A 138 -11.49 -4.10 7.59
CA PHE A 138 -10.55 -5.11 8.03
C PHE A 138 -11.03 -5.85 9.29
N SER A 139 -11.60 -5.14 10.28
CA SER A 139 -12.01 -5.72 11.58
C SER A 139 -13.15 -6.74 11.46
N ARG A 140 -14.04 -6.57 10.48
CA ARG A 140 -15.21 -7.44 10.23
C ARG A 140 -14.91 -8.85 9.74
N ASP A 141 -13.65 -9.08 9.50
CA ASP A 141 -13.25 -9.86 8.34
C ASP A 141 -11.99 -10.67 8.67
N VAL A 142 -11.20 -10.17 9.61
CA VAL A 142 -10.29 -10.96 10.42
C VAL A 142 -11.02 -12.01 11.28
N PRO A 143 -10.27 -12.98 11.83
CA PRO A 143 -10.76 -13.84 12.89
C PRO A 143 -11.37 -13.06 14.06
N ALA A 144 -12.44 -13.58 14.64
CA ALA A 144 -13.15 -12.95 15.77
C ALA A 144 -12.28 -12.70 17.02
N GLN A 145 -11.12 -13.36 17.12
CA GLN A 145 -10.14 -13.12 18.20
C GLN A 145 -9.45 -11.76 18.09
N LEU A 146 -9.42 -11.18 16.89
CA LEU A 146 -8.71 -9.92 16.58
C LEU A 146 -9.65 -8.72 16.49
N THR A 147 -10.95 -8.92 16.35
CA THR A 147 -11.93 -7.84 16.14
C THR A 147 -11.90 -6.83 17.28
N ASP A 148 -11.97 -7.28 18.54
CA ASP A 148 -11.95 -6.37 19.70
C ASP A 148 -10.65 -5.53 19.78
N ASP A 149 -9.51 -6.10 19.38
CA ASP A 149 -8.22 -5.41 19.39
C ASP A 149 -8.15 -4.37 18.26
N LEU A 150 -8.69 -4.68 17.07
CA LEU A 150 -8.74 -3.74 15.95
C LEU A 150 -9.74 -2.61 16.18
N ASP A 151 -10.89 -2.88 16.80
CA ASP A 151 -11.85 -1.85 17.22
C ASP A 151 -11.20 -0.86 18.21
N ARG A 152 -10.30 -1.36 19.07
CA ARG A 152 -9.50 -0.48 19.95
C ARG A 152 -8.52 0.40 19.17
N VAL A 153 -7.89 -0.12 18.11
CA VAL A 153 -7.02 0.65 17.22
C VAL A 153 -7.82 1.76 16.52
N GLU A 154 -9.01 1.43 15.99
CA GLU A 154 -9.91 2.39 15.34
C GLU A 154 -10.29 3.52 16.30
N GLN A 155 -10.69 3.16 17.52
CA GLN A 155 -11.05 4.14 18.53
C GLN A 155 -9.89 5.10 18.88
N LEU A 156 -8.64 4.63 18.84
CA LEU A 156 -7.47 5.49 19.04
C LEU A 156 -7.27 6.46 17.87
N LEU A 157 -7.58 6.04 16.64
CA LEU A 157 -7.52 6.90 15.45
C LEU A 157 -8.62 7.97 15.48
N GLU A 158 -9.83 7.61 15.87
CA GLU A 158 -10.94 8.57 16.05
C GLU A 158 -10.60 9.64 17.10
N GLN A 159 -9.96 9.23 18.20
CA GLN A 159 -9.50 10.14 19.25
C GLN A 159 -8.37 11.06 18.79
N ALA A 160 -7.53 10.59 17.85
CA ALA A 160 -6.43 11.38 17.29
C ALA A 160 -6.90 12.40 16.25
N ALA A 161 -8.02 12.16 15.56
CA ALA A 161 -8.55 13.03 14.50
C ALA A 161 -8.69 14.53 14.84
N PRO A 162 -9.28 14.95 15.99
CA PRO A 162 -9.52 16.37 16.24
C PRO A 162 -8.25 17.23 16.38
N ASP A 163 -7.14 16.63 16.82
CA ASP A 163 -5.89 17.33 17.13
C ASP A 163 -4.69 16.81 16.33
N HIS A 164 -4.90 15.79 15.48
CA HIS A 164 -3.87 14.98 14.80
C HIS A 164 -2.77 14.50 15.74
N ASP A 165 -3.10 14.30 17.01
CA ASP A 165 -2.19 13.83 18.05
C ASP A 165 -2.51 12.39 18.39
N VAL A 166 -1.62 11.48 17.96
CA VAL A 166 -1.76 10.05 18.19
C VAL A 166 -0.90 9.63 19.37
N ASP A 167 -1.51 8.97 20.35
CA ASP A 167 -0.74 8.29 21.40
C ASP A 167 -0.06 7.06 20.79
N VAL A 168 1.18 7.24 20.35
CA VAL A 168 2.00 6.20 19.73
C VAL A 168 2.18 4.99 20.64
N THR A 169 2.21 5.20 21.96
CA THR A 169 2.40 4.11 22.92
C THR A 169 1.12 3.29 23.01
N ALA A 170 -0.02 3.94 23.21
CA ALA A 170 -1.31 3.26 23.25
C ALA A 170 -1.65 2.56 21.93
N PHE A 171 -1.27 3.16 20.79
CA PHE A 171 -1.45 2.58 19.46
C PHE A 171 -0.61 1.31 19.28
N ALA A 172 0.67 1.34 19.68
CA ALA A 172 1.53 0.16 19.64
C ALA A 172 1.04 -0.97 20.57
N GLU A 173 0.60 -0.63 21.78
CA GLU A 173 0.03 -1.59 22.74
C GLU A 173 -1.27 -2.22 22.22
N ALA A 174 -2.11 -1.46 21.50
CA ALA A 174 -3.33 -1.98 20.89
C ALA A 174 -3.03 -3.00 19.76
N LEU A 175 -1.86 -2.90 19.12
CA LEU A 175 -1.43 -3.84 18.08
C LEU A 175 -0.66 -5.06 18.63
N GLU A 176 -0.24 -5.08 19.89
CA GLU A 176 0.48 -6.23 20.47
C GLU A 176 -0.32 -7.55 20.37
N PRO A 177 -1.62 -7.60 20.71
CA PRO A 177 -2.41 -8.84 20.60
C PRO A 177 -2.46 -9.40 19.18
N VAL A 178 -2.54 -8.51 18.18
CA VAL A 178 -2.54 -8.90 16.76
C VAL A 178 -1.19 -9.48 16.34
N GLN A 179 -0.09 -8.90 16.82
CA GLN A 179 1.27 -9.41 16.57
C GLN A 179 1.54 -10.74 17.27
N GLU A 180 1.01 -10.94 18.47
CA GLU A 180 1.09 -12.21 19.19
C GLU A 180 0.33 -13.29 18.41
N TRP A 181 -0.89 -12.99 17.97
CA TRP A 181 -1.68 -13.90 17.14
C TRP A 181 -0.94 -14.29 15.86
N LEU A 182 -0.34 -13.33 15.16
CA LEU A 182 0.50 -13.62 13.99
C LEU A 182 1.68 -14.53 14.36
N SER A 183 2.30 -14.36 15.52
CA SER A 183 3.43 -15.19 15.95
C SER A 183 3.01 -16.61 16.28
N GLU A 184 1.85 -16.79 16.92
CA GLU A 184 1.29 -18.10 17.26
C GLU A 184 0.80 -18.88 16.04
N HIS A 185 0.29 -18.17 15.03
CA HIS A 185 -0.40 -18.79 13.90
C HIS A 185 0.37 -18.73 12.57
N CYS A 186 1.40 -17.90 12.40
CA CYS A 186 2.02 -17.65 11.10
C CYS A 186 3.54 -17.89 11.04
N GLY A 187 4.12 -18.51 12.06
CA GLY A 187 5.58 -18.65 12.24
C GLY A 187 6.28 -19.85 11.58
N ASP A 188 5.70 -20.49 10.56
CA ASP A 188 6.27 -21.69 9.91
C ASP A 188 7.26 -21.39 8.77
#